data_AF-A0A496S0W1-F1
#
_entry.id   AF-A0A496S0W1-F1
#
_cell.length_a   1.000
_cell.length_b   1.000
_cell.length_c   1.000
_cell.angle_alpha   90.00
_cell.angle_beta   90.00
_cell.angle_gamma   90.00
#
_symmetry.space_group_name_H-M   'P 1'
#
loop_
_entity.id
_entity.type
_entity.pdbx_description
1 polymer ?
#
loop_
_entity_poly.entity_id
_entity_poly.type
_entity_poly.pdbx_seq_one_letter_code
_entity_poly.pdbx_strand_id
1 'polypeptide(L)'
;MNQATNSNPMASVDRVQEVADLLTSDLSPDSVASPDGDQLKESTVDKEKNDVELLDDDDTIITDDDDDDEIIDEDDDELTDDDDEETLELSDDEDPESWGAALGVDDANVSLDDEGNFNGIVTKVEGVTETVSLKDLVSGYQNNKYNSNKSKSLSEEKKVFEEQSTQLTTVMYGKVQDLTNLMEYVSKKFVDDNRAINWEQLRIDDPAEYAAMRQDQASKAREIQDVSELMNAEKATLREKAQSEQDGSHQKYMREQYDVMLTNNPAWREEEVYKSTMSDMKNFLTESYGFRPEDFDTVQDARLFELVKDAMSFRKGKISADTKLKKKVPKFQKSKNKTSGRKKVSKLDKLTKQAKSSRGSSKRGAQTDAVTELLLGG
;
A
#
# COMPACT_ATOMS: atom_id res chain seq x y z
N MET A 1 -23.01 -7.26 36.69
CA MET A 1 -24.01 -7.29 35.60
C MET A 1 -23.31 -7.85 34.39
N ASN A 2 -23.50 -9.14 34.11
CA ASN A 2 -22.87 -9.80 32.97
C ASN A 2 -23.98 -10.41 32.12
N GLN A 3 -23.99 -10.11 30.82
CA GLN A 3 -24.52 -11.01 29.79
C GLN A 3 -23.51 -11.00 28.65
N ALA A 4 -23.06 -12.18 28.23
CA ALA A 4 -22.12 -12.33 27.13
C ALA A 4 -22.91 -12.56 25.83
N THR A 5 -22.66 -11.72 24.82
CA THR A 5 -23.25 -11.87 23.49
C THR A 5 -22.42 -12.86 22.67
N ASN A 6 -22.69 -14.16 22.83
CA ASN A 6 -22.13 -15.19 21.96
C ASN A 6 -22.99 -15.34 20.70
N SER A 7 -22.66 -14.57 19.65
CA SER A 7 -23.32 -14.65 18.34
C SER A 7 -22.47 -15.49 17.38
N ASN A 8 -22.87 -16.74 17.17
CA ASN A 8 -22.25 -17.62 16.17
C ASN A 8 -22.77 -17.28 14.75
N PRO A 9 -21.90 -16.85 13.80
CA PRO A 9 -22.34 -16.39 12.48
C PRO A 9 -22.68 -17.51 11.48
N MET A 10 -22.41 -18.79 11.79
CA MET A 10 -22.55 -19.89 10.82
C MET A 10 -24.01 -20.24 10.45
N ALA A 11 -24.99 -19.87 11.27
CA ALA A 11 -26.36 -20.41 11.18
C ALA A 11 -27.27 -19.81 10.09
N SER A 12 -26.84 -18.75 9.38
CA SER A 12 -27.64 -18.10 8.33
C SER A 12 -27.42 -18.69 6.92
N VAL A 13 -26.25 -19.27 6.65
CA VAL A 13 -25.86 -19.74 5.31
C VAL A 13 -26.62 -21.02 4.93
N ASP A 14 -26.68 -22.01 5.85
CA ASP A 14 -27.36 -23.30 5.61
C ASP A 14 -28.79 -23.14 5.11
N ARG A 15 -29.57 -22.23 5.70
CA ARG A 15 -30.98 -22.04 5.34
C ARG A 15 -31.19 -21.54 3.91
N VAL A 16 -30.25 -20.78 3.36
CA VAL A 16 -30.34 -20.31 1.96
C VAL A 16 -30.05 -21.46 1.01
N GLN A 17 -29.13 -22.35 1.38
CA GLN A 17 -28.85 -23.61 0.69
C GLN A 17 -30.09 -24.53 0.71
N GLU A 18 -30.71 -24.70 1.88
CA GLU A 18 -31.87 -25.58 2.12
C GLU A 18 -33.07 -25.24 1.21
N VAL A 19 -33.41 -23.96 1.02
CA VAL A 19 -34.49 -23.57 0.07
C VAL A 19 -34.07 -23.69 -1.40
N ALA A 20 -32.78 -23.55 -1.72
CA ALA A 20 -32.30 -23.65 -3.10
C ALA A 20 -32.34 -25.10 -3.62
N ASP A 21 -31.98 -26.08 -2.78
CA ASP A 21 -32.09 -27.50 -3.11
C ASP A 21 -33.56 -27.95 -3.20
N LEU A 22 -34.43 -27.40 -2.32
CA LEU A 22 -35.88 -27.65 -2.39
C LEU A 22 -36.50 -27.16 -3.72
N LEU A 23 -36.04 -26.02 -4.24
CA LEU A 23 -36.55 -25.43 -5.49
C LEU A 23 -35.93 -26.00 -6.77
N THR A 24 -34.80 -26.73 -6.69
CA THR A 24 -34.13 -27.32 -7.87
C THR A 24 -34.44 -28.80 -8.07
N SER A 25 -34.81 -29.52 -7.00
CA SER A 25 -35.14 -30.95 -7.03
C SER A 25 -36.36 -31.33 -7.88
N ASP A 26 -37.30 -30.41 -8.14
CA ASP A 26 -38.51 -30.66 -8.97
C ASP A 26 -38.28 -30.45 -10.49
N LEU A 27 -37.12 -29.94 -10.91
CA LEU A 27 -36.78 -29.67 -12.32
C LEU A 27 -35.69 -30.62 -12.87
N SER A 28 -36.02 -31.91 -12.94
CA SER A 28 -35.25 -32.90 -13.72
C SER A 28 -35.95 -33.21 -15.06
N PRO A 29 -35.45 -32.74 -16.22
CA PRO A 29 -36.10 -32.93 -17.50
C PRO A 29 -35.54 -34.14 -18.28
N ASP A 30 -36.13 -35.33 -18.12
CA ASP A 30 -35.96 -36.39 -19.12
C ASP A 30 -37.21 -37.29 -19.27
N SER A 31 -37.77 -37.35 -20.48
CA SER A 31 -38.96 -38.18 -20.80
C SER A 31 -39.25 -38.32 -22.31
N VAL A 32 -38.27 -38.71 -23.13
CA VAL A 32 -38.54 -39.09 -24.56
C VAL A 32 -37.91 -40.43 -24.98
N ALA A 33 -38.65 -41.50 -24.72
CA ALA A 33 -38.79 -42.72 -25.53
C ALA A 33 -37.55 -43.51 -25.99
N SER A 34 -37.37 -44.71 -25.41
CA SER A 34 -37.59 -45.98 -26.14
C SER A 34 -37.93 -47.13 -25.17
N PRO A 35 -38.69 -48.17 -25.59
CA PRO A 35 -39.18 -49.21 -24.69
C PRO A 35 -38.41 -50.54 -24.77
N ASP A 36 -38.14 -51.18 -23.63
CA ASP A 36 -38.13 -52.65 -23.43
C ASP A 36 -37.85 -52.99 -21.94
N GLY A 37 -38.25 -54.18 -21.46
CA GLY A 37 -37.57 -54.83 -20.32
C GLY A 37 -38.12 -54.68 -18.87
N ASP A 38 -39.18 -55.43 -18.56
CA ASP A 38 -39.27 -56.41 -17.45
C ASP A 38 -39.11 -56.04 -15.93
N GLN A 39 -40.20 -56.28 -15.18
CA GLN A 39 -40.33 -56.84 -13.80
C GLN A 39 -39.69 -56.25 -12.51
N LEU A 40 -40.58 -55.67 -11.67
CA LEU A 40 -40.95 -56.06 -10.28
C LEU A 40 -39.98 -55.92 -9.05
N LYS A 41 -40.64 -55.75 -7.88
CA LYS A 41 -40.20 -55.80 -6.45
C LYS A 41 -39.67 -54.47 -5.88
N GLU A 42 -40.11 -53.90 -4.74
CA GLU A 42 -40.82 -54.34 -3.51
C GLU A 42 -39.93 -54.78 -2.33
N SER A 43 -40.32 -54.38 -1.11
CA SER A 43 -39.68 -54.54 0.23
C SER A 43 -38.37 -53.76 0.49
N THR A 44 -37.94 -53.34 1.70
CA THR A 44 -38.52 -52.71 2.94
C THR A 44 -37.65 -53.08 4.17
N VAL A 45 -37.39 -52.13 5.10
CA VAL A 45 -37.12 -52.36 6.57
C VAL A 45 -35.77 -53.07 6.92
N ASP A 46 -35.09 -52.89 8.08
CA ASP A 46 -34.93 -51.86 9.15
C ASP A 46 -33.41 -51.93 9.58
N LYS A 47 -32.66 -50.97 10.18
CA LYS A 47 -32.84 -49.81 11.09
C LYS A 47 -32.73 -50.10 12.63
N GLU A 48 -31.53 -50.55 13.03
CA GLU A 48 -30.93 -50.62 14.40
C GLU A 48 -29.42 -50.25 14.31
N LYS A 49 -28.67 -49.81 15.34
CA LYS A 49 -28.91 -49.15 16.66
C LYS A 49 -27.54 -48.82 17.29
N ASN A 50 -27.45 -47.72 18.07
CA ASN A 50 -26.55 -47.54 19.23
C ASN A 50 -25.00 -47.63 18.99
N ASP A 51 -24.11 -47.14 19.85
CA ASP A 51 -24.27 -46.34 21.09
C ASP A 51 -23.12 -45.31 21.24
N VAL A 52 -23.15 -44.51 22.32
CA VAL A 52 -22.17 -43.45 22.62
C VAL A 52 -21.36 -43.76 23.89
N GLU A 53 -20.03 -43.69 23.81
CA GLU A 53 -19.07 -43.36 24.89
C GLU A 53 -17.77 -42.87 24.20
N LEU A 54 -17.10 -41.75 24.48
CA LEU A 54 -16.67 -41.08 25.73
C LEU A 54 -15.69 -41.90 26.58
N LEU A 55 -14.41 -41.50 26.57
CA LEU A 55 -13.59 -41.28 27.77
C LEU A 55 -12.23 -40.62 27.45
N ASP A 56 -11.73 -39.91 28.46
CA ASP A 56 -10.71 -38.85 28.44
C ASP A 56 -9.22 -39.29 28.44
N ASP A 57 -8.36 -38.27 28.30
CA ASP A 57 -7.09 -38.02 29.02
C ASP A 57 -5.73 -38.73 28.72
N ASP A 58 -4.75 -37.83 28.43
CA ASP A 58 -3.37 -37.71 28.95
C ASP A 58 -2.15 -38.32 28.20
N ASP A 59 -0.95 -38.00 28.71
CA ASP A 59 0.25 -37.57 27.95
C ASP A 59 1.45 -38.58 27.96
N THR A 60 2.55 -38.17 27.30
CA THR A 60 3.96 -38.61 27.41
C THR A 60 4.53 -39.75 26.53
N ILE A 61 5.29 -39.32 25.52
CA ILE A 61 6.70 -39.68 25.21
C ILE A 61 7.19 -41.12 25.52
N ILE A 62 7.59 -41.86 24.47
CA ILE A 62 8.73 -42.80 24.46
C ILE A 62 9.48 -42.66 23.10
N THR A 63 10.80 -42.91 23.09
CA THR A 63 11.72 -42.91 21.93
C THR A 63 11.80 -44.28 21.24
N ASP A 64 12.51 -44.38 20.11
CA ASP A 64 13.72 -45.22 19.95
C ASP A 64 14.24 -45.18 18.49
N ASP A 65 15.48 -45.65 18.28
CA ASP A 65 16.29 -45.55 17.05
C ASP A 65 16.26 -46.85 16.18
N ASP A 66 17.30 -47.02 15.35
CA ASP A 66 17.79 -48.24 14.66
C ASP A 66 17.22 -48.59 13.25
N ASP A 67 17.84 -47.96 12.24
CA ASP A 67 18.75 -48.58 11.24
C ASP A 67 18.28 -49.59 10.14
N ASP A 68 19.23 -49.81 9.22
CA ASP A 68 19.34 -50.77 8.09
C ASP A 68 18.40 -50.62 6.85
N ASP A 69 18.87 -50.81 5.61
CA ASP A 69 20.22 -50.74 5.00
C ASP A 69 20.05 -50.74 3.46
N GLU A 70 21.01 -50.20 2.68
CA GLU A 70 21.42 -50.78 1.37
C GLU A 70 22.66 -50.11 0.74
N ILE A 71 23.64 -50.95 0.42
CA ILE A 71 24.95 -50.67 -0.20
C ILE A 71 25.43 -51.97 -0.89
N ILE A 72 26.27 -52.02 -1.93
CA ILE A 72 27.14 -51.04 -2.59
C ILE A 72 27.09 -51.31 -4.12
N ASP A 73 27.38 -50.31 -4.97
CA ASP A 73 28.05 -50.57 -6.27
C ASP A 73 29.19 -49.55 -6.49
N GLU A 74 30.39 -50.07 -6.72
CA GLU A 74 31.62 -49.33 -7.05
C GLU A 74 31.87 -49.44 -8.57
N ASP A 75 32.55 -48.47 -9.18
CA ASP A 75 33.34 -48.71 -10.39
C ASP A 75 34.57 -47.79 -10.39
N ASP A 76 35.68 -48.31 -10.90
CA ASP A 76 37.05 -47.79 -10.76
C ASP A 76 37.56 -47.23 -12.11
N ASP A 77 38.38 -46.17 -12.09
CA ASP A 77 39.58 -46.10 -12.96
C ASP A 77 40.47 -44.85 -12.77
N GLU A 78 41.77 -45.11 -12.95
CA GLU A 78 42.92 -44.22 -13.24
C GLU A 78 43.11 -42.85 -12.54
N LEU A 79 44.08 -42.86 -11.61
CA LEU A 79 44.92 -41.71 -11.28
C LEU A 79 45.74 -41.25 -12.52
N THR A 80 45.66 -39.96 -12.87
CA THR A 80 46.69 -39.28 -13.67
C THR A 80 47.43 -38.26 -12.81
N ASP A 81 48.69 -38.57 -12.54
CA ASP A 81 49.66 -37.76 -11.80
C ASP A 81 50.30 -36.74 -12.77
N ASP A 82 49.85 -35.47 -12.73
CA ASP A 82 50.45 -34.35 -13.45
C ASP A 82 50.96 -33.31 -12.44
N ASP A 83 52.28 -33.27 -12.29
CA ASP A 83 53.05 -32.58 -11.25
C ASP A 83 53.43 -31.15 -11.69
N ASP A 84 52.52 -30.19 -11.50
CA ASP A 84 52.77 -28.76 -11.71
C ASP A 84 52.95 -28.05 -10.34
N GLU A 85 54.18 -27.99 -9.85
CA GLU A 85 54.59 -27.14 -8.72
C GLU A 85 54.51 -25.64 -9.09
N GLU A 86 53.31 -25.09 -9.32
CA GLU A 86 53.12 -23.63 -9.37
C GLU A 86 53.35 -23.06 -7.96
N THR A 87 54.62 -22.72 -7.71
CA THR A 87 55.11 -22.18 -6.45
C THR A 87 54.45 -20.83 -6.19
N LEU A 88 53.34 -20.85 -5.46
CA LEU A 88 52.77 -19.67 -4.84
C LEU A 88 53.82 -19.10 -3.89
N GLU A 89 54.50 -18.04 -4.32
CA GLU A 89 55.32 -17.20 -3.45
C GLU A 89 54.40 -16.66 -2.34
N LEU A 90 54.49 -17.22 -1.13
CA LEU A 90 53.87 -16.60 0.04
C LEU A 90 54.49 -15.21 0.18
N SER A 91 53.68 -14.18 -0.06
CA SER A 91 54.00 -12.80 0.30
C SER A 91 53.94 -12.70 1.83
N ASP A 92 55.08 -13.02 2.45
CA ASP A 92 55.34 -13.08 3.89
C ASP A 92 55.37 -11.68 4.54
N ASP A 93 54.34 -10.88 4.29
CA ASP A 93 54.04 -9.64 4.99
C ASP A 93 53.13 -9.95 6.19
N GLU A 94 53.70 -10.56 7.24
CA GLU A 94 53.05 -10.74 8.57
C GLU A 94 52.81 -9.37 9.26
N ASP A 95 51.85 -8.58 8.76
CA ASP A 95 51.06 -7.73 9.64
C ASP A 95 50.19 -8.66 10.53
N PRO A 96 50.06 -8.40 11.85
CA PRO A 96 49.33 -9.29 12.73
C PRO A 96 47.84 -9.30 12.36
N GLU A 97 47.35 -10.42 11.79
CA GLU A 97 45.96 -10.57 11.37
C GLU A 97 45.01 -10.25 12.53
N SER A 98 44.35 -9.10 12.43
CA SER A 98 43.40 -8.68 13.44
C SER A 98 42.13 -9.52 13.35
N TRP A 99 41.45 -9.71 14.48
CA TRP A 99 40.17 -10.41 14.50
C TRP A 99 39.13 -9.72 13.60
N GLY A 100 39.24 -8.41 13.36
CA GLY A 100 38.46 -7.70 12.35
C GLY A 100 38.80 -8.13 10.92
N ALA A 101 40.10 -8.17 10.56
CA ALA A 101 40.55 -8.63 9.25
C ALA A 101 40.09 -10.08 8.97
N ALA A 102 40.31 -10.99 9.92
CA ALA A 102 39.94 -12.41 9.80
C ALA A 102 38.42 -12.64 9.69
N LEU A 103 37.59 -11.78 10.29
CA LEU A 103 36.11 -11.87 10.25
C LEU A 103 35.47 -10.98 9.16
N GLY A 104 36.25 -10.14 8.47
CA GLY A 104 35.73 -9.16 7.51
C GLY A 104 34.94 -8.00 8.14
N VAL A 105 35.27 -7.63 9.38
CA VAL A 105 34.58 -6.61 10.20
C VAL A 105 35.59 -5.54 10.62
N ASP A 106 35.16 -4.28 10.73
CA ASP A 106 36.03 -3.21 11.25
C ASP A 106 36.38 -3.48 12.73
N ASP A 107 37.68 -3.48 13.06
CA ASP A 107 38.24 -3.84 14.37
C ASP A 107 37.65 -3.05 15.55
N ALA A 108 37.16 -1.82 15.33
CA ALA A 108 36.51 -1.04 16.39
C ALA A 108 35.16 -1.65 16.83
N ASN A 109 34.65 -2.64 16.10
CA ASN A 109 33.46 -3.42 16.44
C ASN A 109 33.79 -4.82 16.99
N VAL A 110 35.07 -5.20 17.13
CA VAL A 110 35.43 -6.49 17.74
C VAL A 110 35.68 -6.32 19.23
N SER A 111 35.03 -7.14 20.04
CA SER A 111 35.27 -7.24 21.48
C SER A 111 36.13 -8.46 21.76
N LEU A 112 37.27 -8.24 22.42
CA LEU A 112 38.14 -9.28 22.95
C LEU A 112 37.87 -9.48 24.45
N ASP A 113 38.36 -10.59 25.02
CA ASP A 113 38.40 -10.82 26.46
C ASP A 113 39.75 -10.37 27.09
N ASP A 114 39.90 -10.50 28.41
CA ASP A 114 41.11 -10.13 29.16
C ASP A 114 42.33 -11.02 28.80
N GLU A 115 42.12 -12.16 28.15
CA GLU A 115 43.15 -13.06 27.62
C GLU A 115 43.51 -12.80 26.14
N GLY A 116 42.73 -11.97 25.44
CA GLY A 116 42.95 -11.59 24.04
C GLY A 116 42.19 -12.44 22.99
N ASN A 117 41.31 -13.34 23.42
CA ASN A 117 40.48 -14.14 22.51
C ASN A 117 39.25 -13.35 22.03
N PHE A 118 38.64 -13.80 20.94
CA PHE A 118 37.39 -13.24 20.46
C PHE A 118 36.22 -13.53 21.41
N ASN A 119 35.54 -12.48 21.88
CA ASN A 119 34.41 -12.55 22.80
C ASN A 119 33.07 -12.25 22.09
N GLY A 120 33.04 -11.25 21.19
CA GLY A 120 31.85 -10.92 20.42
C GLY A 120 32.01 -9.73 19.48
N ILE A 121 30.94 -9.38 18.75
CA ILE A 121 30.89 -8.19 17.90
C ILE A 121 30.02 -7.14 18.60
N VAL A 122 30.54 -5.92 18.72
CA VAL A 122 29.79 -4.73 19.13
C VAL A 122 28.81 -4.39 18.02
N THR A 123 27.52 -4.58 18.26
CA THR A 123 26.46 -4.22 17.31
C THR A 123 25.51 -3.19 17.93
N LYS A 124 24.71 -2.53 17.10
CA LYS A 124 23.85 -1.42 17.52
C LYS A 124 22.38 -1.77 17.39
N VAL A 125 21.75 -2.14 18.49
CA VAL A 125 20.33 -2.51 18.58
C VAL A 125 19.55 -1.35 19.21
N GLU A 126 18.50 -0.89 18.52
CA GLU A 126 17.60 0.22 18.92
C GLU A 126 18.27 1.55 19.34
N GLY A 127 19.57 1.72 19.07
CA GLY A 127 20.36 2.91 19.41
C GLY A 127 21.42 2.68 20.50
N VAL A 128 21.35 1.56 21.23
CA VAL A 128 22.34 1.12 22.23
C VAL A 128 23.41 0.27 21.53
N THR A 129 24.67 0.39 21.96
CA THR A 129 25.77 -0.48 21.53
C THR A 129 25.95 -1.62 22.52
N GLU A 130 25.87 -2.86 22.05
CA GLU A 130 25.95 -4.07 22.87
C GLU A 130 26.88 -5.09 22.20
N THR A 131 27.70 -5.78 22.99
CA THR A 131 28.56 -6.87 22.50
C THR A 131 27.74 -8.15 22.41
N VAL A 132 27.58 -8.67 21.20
CA VAL A 132 26.75 -9.84 20.89
C VAL A 132 27.65 -11.00 20.44
N SER A 133 27.41 -12.21 20.95
CA SER A 133 28.20 -13.38 20.57
C SER A 133 27.93 -13.82 19.12
N LEU A 134 28.88 -14.51 18.48
CA LEU A 134 28.66 -15.09 17.15
C LEU A 134 27.46 -16.03 17.10
N LYS A 135 27.18 -16.77 18.20
CA LYS A 135 26.01 -17.66 18.31
C LYS A 135 24.70 -16.88 18.26
N ASP A 136 24.63 -15.77 18.97
CA ASP A 136 23.43 -14.93 19.05
C ASP A 136 23.23 -14.13 17.75
N LEU A 137 24.30 -13.75 17.05
CA LEU A 137 24.24 -13.16 15.71
C LEU A 137 23.73 -14.14 14.65
N VAL A 138 24.23 -15.39 14.66
CA VAL A 138 23.76 -16.44 13.74
C VAL A 138 22.28 -16.76 14.03
N SER A 139 21.92 -16.93 15.30
CA SER A 139 20.53 -17.16 15.71
C SER A 139 19.63 -15.97 15.37
N GLY A 140 20.11 -14.74 15.55
CA GLY A 140 19.44 -13.50 15.20
C GLY A 140 19.21 -13.37 13.68
N TYR A 141 20.20 -13.69 12.86
CA TYR A 141 20.08 -13.71 11.40
C TYR A 141 19.10 -14.80 10.93
N GLN A 142 19.19 -16.01 11.49
CA GLN A 142 18.26 -17.11 11.17
C GLN A 142 16.81 -16.73 11.52
N ASN A 143 16.58 -16.23 12.73
CA ASN A 143 15.26 -15.77 13.19
C ASN A 143 14.75 -14.58 12.36
N ASN A 144 15.61 -13.60 12.03
CA ASN A 144 15.24 -12.46 11.19
C ASN A 144 14.86 -12.93 9.77
N LYS A 145 15.64 -13.82 9.16
CA LYS A 145 15.38 -14.38 7.83
C LYS A 145 14.10 -15.22 7.80
N TYR A 146 13.88 -16.06 8.81
CA TYR A 146 12.63 -16.81 8.97
C TYR A 146 11.43 -15.88 9.16
N ASN A 147 11.50 -14.93 10.09
CA ASN A 147 10.41 -13.99 10.35
C ASN A 147 10.14 -13.05 9.17
N SER A 148 11.17 -12.64 8.42
CA SER A 148 11.04 -11.86 7.18
C SER A 148 10.33 -12.66 6.09
N ASN A 149 10.74 -13.91 5.86
CA ASN A 149 10.12 -14.78 4.87
C ASN A 149 8.67 -15.14 5.25
N LYS A 150 8.42 -15.43 6.54
CA LYS A 150 7.07 -15.65 7.08
C LYS A 150 6.19 -14.40 6.95
N SER A 151 6.74 -13.21 7.19
CA SER A 151 6.00 -11.94 7.03
C SER A 151 5.68 -11.63 5.57
N LYS A 152 6.59 -11.96 4.62
CA LYS A 152 6.32 -11.85 3.18
C LYS A 152 5.20 -12.81 2.76
N SER A 153 5.36 -14.10 3.08
CA SER A 153 4.36 -15.13 2.79
C SER A 153 2.99 -14.79 3.37
N LEU A 154 2.91 -14.34 4.62
CA LEU A 154 1.66 -13.91 5.27
C LEU A 154 1.10 -12.61 4.67
N SER A 155 1.93 -11.72 4.11
CA SER A 155 1.47 -10.54 3.37
C SER A 155 0.94 -10.90 1.97
N GLU A 156 1.56 -11.88 1.31
CA GLU A 156 1.13 -12.40 0.01
C GLU A 156 -0.19 -13.19 0.16
N GLU A 157 -0.28 -14.07 1.17
CA GLU A 157 -1.49 -14.78 1.56
C GLU A 157 -2.64 -13.82 1.87
N LYS A 158 -2.41 -12.80 2.72
CA LYS A 158 -3.42 -11.76 3.01
C LYS A 158 -3.88 -11.04 1.76
N LYS A 159 -2.98 -10.69 0.84
CA LYS A 159 -3.35 -10.02 -0.41
C LYS A 159 -4.21 -10.92 -1.29
N VAL A 160 -3.85 -12.21 -1.43
CA VAL A 160 -4.65 -13.19 -2.19
C VAL A 160 -6.01 -13.40 -1.54
N PHE A 161 -6.08 -13.49 -0.21
CA PHE A 161 -7.33 -13.60 0.54
C PHE A 161 -8.21 -12.35 0.41
N GLU A 162 -7.63 -11.14 0.47
CA GLU A 162 -8.36 -9.87 0.28
C GLU A 162 -8.89 -9.74 -1.15
N GLU A 163 -8.11 -10.15 -2.15
CA GLU A 163 -8.53 -10.21 -3.55
C GLU A 163 -9.66 -11.24 -3.77
N GLN A 164 -9.52 -12.46 -3.25
CA GLN A 164 -10.57 -13.49 -3.29
C GLN A 164 -11.85 -13.06 -2.55
N SER A 165 -11.72 -12.44 -1.38
CA SER A 165 -12.84 -11.90 -0.60
C SER A 165 -13.57 -10.80 -1.37
N THR A 166 -12.84 -9.92 -2.05
CA THR A 166 -13.40 -8.86 -2.91
C THR A 166 -14.11 -9.44 -4.13
N GLN A 167 -13.53 -10.44 -4.80
CA GLN A 167 -14.14 -11.15 -5.93
C GLN A 167 -15.42 -11.88 -5.51
N LEU A 168 -15.36 -12.65 -4.41
CA LEU A 168 -16.52 -13.36 -3.84
C LEU A 168 -17.64 -12.39 -3.48
N THR A 169 -17.30 -11.28 -2.82
CA THR A 169 -18.23 -10.21 -2.44
C THR A 169 -18.90 -9.62 -3.68
N THR A 170 -18.14 -9.31 -4.74
CA THR A 170 -18.67 -8.82 -6.02
C THR A 170 -19.62 -9.82 -6.67
N VAL A 171 -19.30 -11.12 -6.66
CA VAL A 171 -20.17 -12.18 -7.18
C VAL A 171 -21.46 -12.31 -6.36
N MET A 172 -21.40 -12.17 -5.02
CA MET A 172 -22.60 -12.18 -4.18
C MET A 172 -23.50 -10.97 -4.44
N TYR A 173 -22.96 -9.75 -4.60
CA TYR A 173 -23.74 -8.58 -5.04
C TYR A 173 -24.43 -8.82 -6.39
N GLY A 174 -23.73 -9.41 -7.36
CA GLY A 174 -24.29 -9.80 -8.65
C GLY A 174 -25.47 -10.78 -8.50
N LYS A 175 -25.27 -11.90 -7.77
CA LYS A 175 -26.32 -12.89 -7.52
C LYS A 175 -27.55 -12.29 -6.84
N VAL A 176 -27.38 -11.43 -5.84
CA VAL A 176 -28.51 -10.76 -5.14
C VAL A 176 -29.23 -9.79 -6.08
N GLN A 177 -28.53 -9.13 -7.01
CA GLN A 177 -29.17 -8.31 -8.04
C GLN A 177 -29.94 -9.15 -9.06
N ASP A 178 -29.36 -10.24 -9.57
CA ASP A 178 -30.01 -11.13 -10.53
C ASP A 178 -31.25 -11.83 -9.95
N LEU A 179 -31.17 -12.29 -8.71
CA LEU A 179 -32.32 -12.80 -7.95
C LEU A 179 -33.40 -11.71 -7.76
N THR A 180 -33.04 -10.43 -7.63
CA THR A 180 -34.04 -9.35 -7.54
C THR A 180 -34.80 -9.26 -8.87
N ASN A 181 -34.07 -9.23 -9.97
CA ASN A 181 -34.63 -9.10 -11.31
C ASN A 181 -35.54 -10.30 -11.65
N LEU A 182 -35.12 -11.50 -11.25
CA LEU A 182 -35.93 -12.72 -11.38
C LEU A 182 -37.21 -12.64 -10.53
N MET A 183 -37.12 -12.19 -9.28
CA MET A 183 -38.28 -12.06 -8.39
C MET A 183 -39.27 -10.99 -8.86
N GLU A 184 -38.78 -9.86 -9.40
CA GLU A 184 -39.62 -8.84 -10.04
C GLU A 184 -40.31 -9.40 -11.29
N TYR A 185 -39.61 -10.19 -12.10
CA TYR A 185 -40.19 -10.88 -13.26
C TYR A 185 -41.27 -11.90 -12.86
N VAL A 186 -41.02 -12.74 -11.84
CA VAL A 186 -41.99 -13.72 -11.33
C VAL A 186 -43.23 -13.03 -10.76
N SER A 187 -43.04 -12.01 -9.93
CA SER A 187 -44.12 -11.20 -9.36
C SER A 187 -44.97 -10.52 -10.44
N LYS A 188 -44.33 -9.92 -11.45
CA LYS A 188 -45.02 -9.33 -12.60
C LYS A 188 -45.79 -10.38 -13.40
N LYS A 189 -45.16 -11.53 -13.71
CA LYS A 189 -45.81 -12.62 -14.45
C LYS A 189 -47.05 -13.11 -13.70
N PHE A 190 -46.94 -13.35 -12.39
CA PHE A 190 -48.07 -13.73 -11.55
C PHE A 190 -49.22 -12.71 -11.61
N VAL A 191 -48.92 -11.42 -11.58
CA VAL A 191 -49.93 -10.35 -11.73
C VAL A 191 -50.58 -10.36 -13.12
N ASP A 192 -49.82 -10.59 -14.19
CA ASP A 192 -50.35 -10.61 -15.56
C ASP A 192 -51.13 -11.90 -15.88
N ASP A 193 -50.70 -13.06 -15.38
CA ASP A 193 -51.44 -14.34 -15.45
C ASP A 193 -52.78 -14.23 -14.68
N ASN A 194 -52.79 -13.66 -13.47
CA ASN A 194 -53.99 -13.45 -12.65
C ASN A 194 -54.97 -12.44 -13.28
N ARG A 195 -54.47 -11.49 -14.10
CA ARG A 195 -55.29 -10.58 -14.93
C ARG A 195 -55.91 -11.25 -16.16
N ALA A 196 -55.31 -12.32 -16.68
CA ALA A 196 -55.84 -13.05 -17.83
C ALA A 196 -57.08 -13.89 -17.48
N ILE A 197 -57.25 -14.25 -16.20
CA ILE A 197 -58.41 -15.01 -15.70
C ILE A 197 -59.65 -14.11 -15.64
N ASN A 198 -60.72 -14.50 -16.34
CA ASN A 198 -62.00 -13.80 -16.27
C ASN A 198 -62.79 -14.20 -15.01
N TRP A 199 -62.36 -13.67 -13.87
CA TRP A 199 -62.91 -13.98 -12.54
C TRP A 199 -64.42 -13.76 -12.39
N GLU A 200 -65.01 -12.81 -13.11
CA GLU A 200 -66.46 -12.55 -13.04
C GLU A 200 -67.27 -13.66 -13.73
N GLN A 201 -66.81 -14.13 -14.90
CA GLN A 201 -67.43 -15.24 -15.61
C GLN A 201 -67.27 -16.55 -14.84
N LEU A 202 -66.05 -16.85 -14.35
CA LEU A 202 -65.77 -18.05 -13.56
C LEU A 202 -66.67 -18.13 -12.30
N ARG A 203 -66.91 -17.00 -11.62
CA ARG A 203 -67.79 -16.91 -10.46
C ARG A 203 -69.27 -17.24 -10.77
N ILE A 204 -69.69 -17.08 -12.02
CA ILE A 204 -71.06 -17.36 -12.47
C ILE A 204 -71.18 -18.82 -12.95
N ASP A 205 -70.18 -19.31 -13.68
CA ASP A 205 -70.20 -20.63 -14.31
C ASP A 205 -69.83 -21.77 -13.33
N ASP A 206 -68.78 -21.59 -12.51
CA ASP A 206 -68.44 -22.51 -11.40
C ASP A 206 -67.98 -21.74 -10.13
N PRO A 207 -68.90 -21.51 -9.17
CA PRO A 207 -68.58 -20.87 -7.89
C PRO A 207 -67.59 -21.64 -7.01
N ALA A 208 -67.42 -22.96 -7.20
CA ALA A 208 -66.53 -23.80 -6.41
C ALA A 208 -65.10 -23.77 -6.98
N GLU A 209 -64.93 -23.87 -8.30
CA GLU A 209 -63.65 -23.65 -8.98
C GLU A 209 -63.16 -22.22 -8.74
N TYR A 210 -64.04 -21.21 -8.83
CA TYR A 210 -63.74 -19.84 -8.44
C TYR A 210 -63.17 -19.76 -7.01
N ALA A 211 -63.79 -20.41 -6.03
CA ALA A 211 -63.33 -20.39 -4.65
C ALA A 211 -61.96 -21.06 -4.48
N ALA A 212 -61.75 -22.22 -5.12
CA ALA A 212 -60.49 -22.95 -5.09
C ALA A 212 -59.34 -22.15 -5.74
N MET A 213 -59.55 -21.61 -6.95
CA MET A 213 -58.56 -20.78 -7.63
C MET A 213 -58.26 -19.49 -6.86
N ARG A 214 -59.27 -18.85 -6.25
CA ARG A 214 -59.05 -17.67 -5.39
C ARG A 214 -58.22 -17.99 -4.14
N GLN A 215 -58.34 -19.20 -3.59
CA GLN A 215 -57.52 -19.65 -2.45
C GLN A 215 -56.09 -19.97 -2.89
N ASP A 216 -55.90 -20.70 -3.99
CA ASP A 216 -54.57 -20.98 -4.59
C ASP A 216 -53.79 -19.70 -4.88
N GLN A 217 -54.42 -18.75 -5.57
CA GLN A 217 -53.81 -17.46 -5.90
C GLN A 217 -53.55 -16.62 -4.65
N ALA A 218 -54.37 -16.72 -3.60
CA ALA A 218 -54.11 -16.04 -2.33
C ALA A 218 -52.93 -16.64 -1.55
N SER A 219 -52.70 -17.96 -1.64
CA SER A 219 -51.52 -18.61 -1.08
C SER A 219 -50.25 -18.20 -1.83
N LYS A 220 -50.25 -18.29 -3.17
CA LYS A 220 -49.11 -17.90 -4.02
C LYS A 220 -48.77 -16.42 -3.90
N ALA A 221 -49.76 -15.54 -3.76
CA ALA A 221 -49.54 -14.12 -3.52
C ALA A 221 -48.84 -13.85 -2.17
N ARG A 222 -49.11 -14.65 -1.13
CA ARG A 222 -48.41 -14.56 0.16
C ARG A 222 -46.99 -15.07 0.06
N GLU A 223 -46.79 -16.24 -0.53
CA GLU A 223 -45.45 -16.81 -0.76
C GLU A 223 -44.53 -15.84 -1.53
N ILE A 224 -45.05 -15.22 -2.60
CA ILE A 224 -44.35 -14.17 -3.35
C ILE A 224 -44.09 -12.92 -2.49
N GLN A 225 -45.00 -12.55 -1.60
CA GLN A 225 -44.79 -11.43 -0.67
C GLN A 225 -43.73 -11.75 0.39
N ASP A 226 -43.81 -12.92 1.03
CA ASP A 226 -42.94 -13.35 2.12
C ASP A 226 -41.49 -13.50 1.63
N VAL A 227 -41.28 -14.13 0.47
CA VAL A 227 -39.96 -14.21 -0.20
C VAL A 227 -39.46 -12.81 -0.60
N SER A 228 -40.33 -11.92 -1.06
CA SER A 228 -39.96 -10.53 -1.39
C SER A 228 -39.56 -9.74 -0.14
N GLU A 229 -40.24 -9.92 0.99
CA GLU A 229 -39.91 -9.24 2.24
C GLU A 229 -38.56 -9.71 2.81
N LEU A 230 -38.34 -11.03 2.85
CA LEU A 230 -37.04 -11.63 3.19
C LEU A 230 -35.92 -11.11 2.29
N MET A 231 -36.16 -11.03 0.98
CA MET A 231 -35.16 -10.54 0.04
C MET A 231 -34.86 -9.04 0.22
N ASN A 232 -35.87 -8.21 0.48
CA ASN A 232 -35.68 -6.79 0.73
C ASN A 232 -34.94 -6.54 2.05
N ALA A 233 -35.12 -7.40 3.06
CA ALA A 233 -34.33 -7.36 4.29
C ALA A 233 -32.86 -7.68 4.02
N GLU A 234 -32.53 -8.77 3.31
CA GLU A 234 -31.14 -9.13 3.00
C GLU A 234 -30.47 -8.10 2.05
N LYS A 235 -31.25 -7.47 1.17
CA LYS A 235 -30.79 -6.36 0.35
C LYS A 235 -30.53 -5.08 1.16
N ALA A 236 -31.12 -4.94 2.34
CA ALA A 236 -30.87 -3.83 3.27
C ALA A 236 -29.62 -4.09 4.13
N THR A 237 -29.49 -5.28 4.73
CA THR A 237 -28.30 -5.69 5.52
C THR A 237 -27.03 -5.62 4.67
N LEU A 238 -27.09 -6.11 3.42
CA LEU A 238 -25.96 -6.08 2.49
C LEU A 238 -25.57 -4.64 2.10
N ARG A 239 -26.54 -3.72 1.96
CA ARG A 239 -26.28 -2.29 1.73
C ARG A 239 -25.68 -1.58 2.94
N GLU A 240 -26.18 -1.88 4.13
CA GLU A 240 -25.64 -1.34 5.39
C GLU A 240 -24.18 -1.79 5.59
N LYS A 241 -23.89 -3.07 5.30
CA LYS A 241 -22.52 -3.58 5.27
C LYS A 241 -21.64 -2.84 4.26
N ALA A 242 -22.09 -2.67 3.01
CA ALA A 242 -21.36 -1.91 1.99
C ALA A 242 -21.00 -0.49 2.46
N GLN A 243 -21.97 0.20 3.05
CA GLN A 243 -21.80 1.56 3.55
C GLN A 243 -20.81 1.60 4.74
N SER A 244 -20.91 0.66 5.68
CA SER A 244 -20.00 0.54 6.81
C SER A 244 -18.55 0.25 6.38
N GLU A 245 -18.37 -0.61 5.37
CA GLU A 245 -17.06 -0.92 4.77
C GLU A 245 -16.48 0.29 4.02
N GLN A 246 -17.32 1.06 3.32
CA GLN A 246 -16.94 2.30 2.65
C GLN A 246 -16.55 3.40 3.66
N ASP A 247 -17.37 3.64 4.69
CA ASP A 247 -17.12 4.63 5.75
C ASP A 247 -15.88 4.26 6.57
N GLY A 248 -15.69 2.98 6.89
CA GLY A 248 -14.48 2.47 7.54
C GLY A 248 -13.22 2.65 6.70
N SER A 249 -13.30 2.41 5.39
CA SER A 249 -12.19 2.63 4.45
C SER A 249 -11.87 4.12 4.27
N HIS A 250 -12.90 4.98 4.22
CA HIS A 250 -12.74 6.43 4.20
C HIS A 250 -12.06 6.95 5.47
N GLN A 251 -12.45 6.44 6.65
CA GLN A 251 -11.81 6.78 7.93
C GLN A 251 -10.36 6.29 8.03
N LYS A 252 -10.00 5.14 7.44
CA LYS A 252 -8.59 4.71 7.33
C LYS A 252 -7.80 5.71 6.48
N TYR A 253 -8.28 6.01 5.27
CA TYR A 253 -7.65 6.98 4.37
C TYR A 253 -7.46 8.36 5.02
N MET A 254 -8.48 8.87 5.73
CA MET A 254 -8.37 10.14 6.49
C MET A 254 -7.20 10.12 7.49
N ARG A 255 -7.02 9.02 8.23
CA ARG A 255 -5.94 8.88 9.22
C ARG A 255 -4.57 8.77 8.54
N GLU A 256 -4.48 7.96 7.49
CA GLU A 256 -3.25 7.83 6.69
C GLU A 256 -2.81 9.17 6.08
N GLN A 257 -3.74 9.96 5.55
CA GLN A 257 -3.43 11.32 5.07
C GLN A 257 -2.97 12.24 6.21
N TYR A 258 -3.59 12.18 7.38
CA TYR A 258 -3.20 12.96 8.56
C TYR A 258 -1.80 12.57 9.07
N ASP A 259 -1.47 11.28 9.10
CA ASP A 259 -0.16 10.77 9.52
C ASP A 259 0.94 11.12 8.51
N VAL A 260 0.68 11.05 7.20
CA VAL A 260 1.58 11.57 6.14
C VAL A 260 1.79 13.08 6.31
N MET A 261 0.70 13.83 6.53
CA MET A 261 0.75 15.28 6.74
C MET A 261 1.61 15.67 7.95
N LEU A 262 1.48 14.95 9.09
CA LEU A 262 2.32 15.12 10.29
C LEU A 262 3.77 14.64 10.11
N THR A 263 4.00 13.64 9.26
CA THR A 263 5.35 13.14 8.95
C THR A 263 6.12 14.16 8.13
N ASN A 264 5.50 14.74 7.11
CA ASN A 264 6.12 15.73 6.24
C ASN A 264 6.18 17.14 6.87
N ASN A 265 5.38 17.39 7.91
CA ASN A 265 5.34 18.66 8.65
C ASN A 265 5.34 18.45 10.18
N PRO A 266 6.46 18.01 10.80
CA PRO A 266 6.47 17.66 12.23
C PRO A 266 6.04 18.77 13.19
N ALA A 267 6.22 20.04 12.80
CA ALA A 267 5.77 21.21 13.56
C ALA A 267 4.24 21.30 13.69
N TRP A 268 3.47 20.60 12.85
CA TRP A 268 1.99 20.56 12.93
C TRP A 268 1.47 19.59 14.01
N ARG A 269 2.37 18.94 14.76
CA ARG A 269 2.03 18.26 16.03
C ARG A 269 1.67 19.24 17.14
N GLU A 270 2.08 20.50 17.04
CA GLU A 270 1.65 21.57 17.94
C GLU A 270 0.32 22.17 17.45
N GLU A 271 -0.74 22.04 18.24
CA GLU A 271 -2.11 22.40 17.84
C GLU A 271 -2.25 23.89 17.45
N GLU A 272 -1.51 24.79 18.10
CA GLU A 272 -1.51 26.22 17.79
C GLU A 272 -0.75 26.55 16.50
N VAL A 273 0.33 25.82 16.18
CA VAL A 273 1.05 25.91 14.90
C VAL A 273 0.19 25.36 13.77
N TYR A 274 -0.54 24.27 14.02
CA TYR A 274 -1.50 23.70 13.08
C TYR A 274 -2.65 24.69 12.78
N LYS A 275 -3.37 25.18 13.81
CA LYS A 275 -4.47 26.15 13.65
C LYS A 275 -4.05 27.42 12.92
N SER A 276 -2.91 28.00 13.32
CA SER A 276 -2.39 29.21 12.68
C SER A 276 -1.98 28.97 11.22
N THR A 277 -1.31 27.85 10.92
CA THR A 277 -0.93 27.51 9.54
C THR A 277 -2.16 27.26 8.66
N MET A 278 -3.16 26.51 9.15
CA MET A 278 -4.38 26.24 8.38
C MET A 278 -5.24 27.48 8.17
N SER A 279 -5.25 28.43 9.13
CA SER A 279 -5.83 29.76 8.92
C SER A 279 -5.09 30.54 7.83
N ASP A 280 -3.75 30.59 7.88
CA ASP A 280 -2.90 31.22 6.85
C ASP A 280 -3.19 30.63 5.44
N MET A 281 -3.34 29.31 5.34
CA MET A 281 -3.65 28.59 4.10
C MET A 281 -5.05 28.90 3.56
N LYS A 282 -6.06 28.90 4.43
CA LYS A 282 -7.46 29.19 4.10
C LYS A 282 -7.62 30.65 3.63
N ASN A 283 -6.98 31.60 4.33
CA ASN A 283 -6.91 32.99 3.92
C ASN A 283 -6.17 33.14 2.57
N PHE A 284 -5.01 32.51 2.42
CA PHE A 284 -4.23 32.57 1.17
C PHE A 284 -5.02 32.04 -0.04
N LEU A 285 -5.73 30.92 0.08
CA LEU A 285 -6.56 30.37 -1.00
C LEU A 285 -7.72 31.30 -1.37
N THR A 286 -8.39 31.85 -0.36
CA THR A 286 -9.48 32.83 -0.54
C THR A 286 -8.98 34.08 -1.28
N GLU A 287 -7.89 34.70 -0.81
CA GLU A 287 -7.32 35.93 -1.40
C GLU A 287 -6.64 35.71 -2.76
N SER A 288 -5.97 34.57 -2.95
CA SER A 288 -5.07 34.34 -4.09
C SER A 288 -5.72 33.64 -5.27
N TYR A 289 -6.80 32.89 -5.03
CA TYR A 289 -7.45 32.00 -6.00
C TYR A 289 -8.99 32.04 -5.95
N GLY A 290 -9.61 32.62 -4.92
CA GLY A 290 -11.06 32.80 -4.84
C GLY A 290 -11.86 31.57 -4.38
N PHE A 291 -11.21 30.63 -3.68
CA PHE A 291 -11.91 29.51 -3.01
C PHE A 291 -12.85 30.03 -1.91
N ARG A 292 -13.91 29.26 -1.62
CA ARG A 292 -14.77 29.51 -0.47
C ARG A 292 -14.12 28.99 0.80
N PRO A 293 -14.40 29.57 1.98
CA PRO A 293 -13.99 29.01 3.27
C PRO A 293 -14.43 27.55 3.44
N GLU A 294 -15.66 27.23 3.02
CA GLU A 294 -16.24 25.88 3.11
C GLU A 294 -15.50 24.83 2.26
N ASP A 295 -14.95 25.21 1.11
CA ASP A 295 -14.27 24.28 0.19
C ASP A 295 -13.04 23.65 0.86
N PHE A 296 -12.28 24.46 1.61
CA PHE A 296 -11.06 24.03 2.31
C PHE A 296 -11.36 23.00 3.40
N ASP A 297 -12.51 23.10 4.07
CA ASP A 297 -12.89 22.19 5.16
C ASP A 297 -13.28 20.77 4.66
N THR A 298 -13.44 20.61 3.34
CA THR A 298 -13.60 19.30 2.68
C THR A 298 -12.28 18.66 2.23
N VAL A 299 -11.17 19.41 2.25
CA VAL A 299 -9.86 18.91 1.80
C VAL A 299 -9.22 18.07 2.88
N GLN A 300 -8.98 16.79 2.58
CA GLN A 300 -8.40 15.81 3.50
C GLN A 300 -7.09 15.21 2.95
N ASP A 301 -6.71 15.54 1.72
CA ASP A 301 -5.55 15.00 1.01
C ASP A 301 -4.27 15.75 1.39
N ALA A 302 -3.28 15.04 1.94
CA ALA A 302 -2.01 15.63 2.39
C ALA A 302 -1.30 16.41 1.29
N ARG A 303 -1.38 15.93 0.04
CA ARG A 303 -0.71 16.51 -1.13
C ARG A 303 -1.27 17.88 -1.49
N LEU A 304 -2.55 18.13 -1.20
CA LEU A 304 -3.17 19.45 -1.41
C LEU A 304 -2.68 20.45 -0.37
N PHE A 305 -2.50 20.04 0.89
CA PHE A 305 -1.90 20.90 1.92
C PHE A 305 -0.45 21.27 1.56
N GLU A 306 0.33 20.32 1.03
CA GLU A 306 1.70 20.58 0.57
C GLU A 306 1.75 21.52 -0.64
N LEU A 307 0.92 21.28 -1.66
CA LEU A 307 0.82 22.17 -2.83
C LEU A 307 0.49 23.61 -2.43
N VAL A 308 -0.37 23.81 -1.42
CA VAL A 308 -0.73 25.13 -0.90
C VAL A 308 0.39 25.74 -0.06
N LYS A 309 1.09 24.95 0.78
CA LYS A 309 2.31 25.37 1.51
C LYS A 309 3.38 25.88 0.54
N ASP A 310 3.58 25.18 -0.58
CA ASP A 310 4.57 25.54 -1.59
C ASP A 310 4.14 26.75 -2.42
N ALA A 311 2.86 26.86 -2.80
CA ALA A 311 2.31 28.04 -3.44
C ALA A 311 2.41 29.30 -2.57
N MET A 312 2.14 29.19 -1.26
CA MET A 312 2.39 30.25 -0.27
C MET A 312 3.86 30.62 -0.23
N SER A 313 4.75 29.63 -0.09
CA SER A 313 6.20 29.83 0.02
C SER A 313 6.77 30.47 -1.23
N PHE A 314 6.28 30.11 -2.42
CA PHE A 314 6.63 30.72 -3.69
C PHE A 314 6.15 32.17 -3.80
N ARG A 315 4.90 32.50 -3.40
CA ARG A 315 4.43 33.90 -3.36
C ARG A 315 5.20 34.74 -2.35
N LYS A 316 5.38 34.25 -1.11
CA LYS A 316 6.20 34.87 -0.05
C LYS A 316 7.65 35.10 -0.56
N GLY A 317 8.23 34.11 -1.24
CA GLY A 317 9.52 34.16 -1.92
C GLY A 317 9.60 35.25 -3.00
N LYS A 318 8.65 35.28 -3.94
CA LYS A 318 8.55 36.28 -5.02
C LYS A 318 8.44 37.72 -4.48
N ILE A 319 7.62 37.94 -3.45
CA ILE A 319 7.51 39.24 -2.77
C ILE A 319 8.85 39.63 -2.11
N SER A 320 9.55 38.67 -1.49
CA SER A 320 10.89 38.90 -0.94
C SER A 320 11.94 39.24 -2.01
N ALA A 321 11.84 38.63 -3.19
CA ALA A 321 12.74 38.90 -4.31
C ALA A 321 12.48 40.30 -4.89
N ASP A 322 11.21 40.63 -5.16
CA ASP A 322 10.78 41.95 -5.63
C ASP A 322 11.20 43.08 -4.68
N THR A 323 11.05 42.89 -3.37
CA THR A 323 11.45 43.88 -2.35
C THR A 323 12.97 44.00 -2.23
N LYS A 324 13.72 42.88 -2.32
CA LYS A 324 15.20 42.90 -2.39
C LYS A 324 15.69 43.62 -3.66
N LEU A 325 15.04 43.43 -4.81
CA LEU A 325 15.39 44.09 -6.07
C LEU A 325 15.04 45.59 -6.06
N LYS A 326 13.90 45.96 -5.47
CA LYS A 326 13.43 47.36 -5.33
C LYS A 326 14.18 48.13 -4.23
N LYS A 327 14.81 47.45 -3.26
CA LYS A 327 15.69 48.04 -2.26
C LYS A 327 16.95 48.57 -2.95
N LYS A 328 16.89 49.83 -3.40
CA LYS A 328 18.00 50.57 -4.03
C LYS A 328 19.32 50.22 -3.34
N VAL A 329 20.14 49.41 -4.02
CA VAL A 329 21.51 49.14 -3.60
C VAL A 329 22.15 50.48 -3.26
N PRO A 330 22.74 50.67 -2.06
CA PRO A 330 23.31 51.95 -1.68
C PRO A 330 24.20 52.43 -2.81
N LYS A 331 23.86 53.58 -3.42
CA LYS A 331 24.68 54.15 -4.50
C LYS A 331 26.05 54.37 -3.90
N PHE A 332 26.99 53.47 -4.19
CA PHE A 332 28.35 53.53 -3.65
C PHE A 332 28.83 54.97 -3.81
N GLN A 333 29.05 55.65 -2.67
CA GLN A 333 29.49 57.03 -2.69
C GLN A 333 30.87 57.01 -3.37
N LYS A 334 30.90 57.36 -4.65
CA LYS A 334 32.15 57.54 -5.41
C LYS A 334 33.00 58.48 -4.57
N SER A 335 34.06 57.93 -3.96
CA SER A 335 34.79 58.59 -2.88
C SER A 335 35.13 60.02 -3.30
N LYS A 336 34.57 61.01 -2.59
CA LYS A 336 34.91 62.42 -2.81
C LYS A 336 36.35 62.62 -2.35
N ASN A 337 37.27 62.49 -3.28
CA ASN A 337 38.69 62.79 -3.18
C ASN A 337 39.43 62.11 -2.02
N LYS A 338 39.62 60.79 -2.11
CA LYS A 338 40.97 60.26 -1.91
C LYS A 338 41.54 59.82 -3.25
N THR A 339 42.50 60.59 -3.76
CA THR A 339 43.29 60.30 -4.97
C THR A 339 44.32 59.20 -4.69
N SER A 340 43.87 58.07 -4.16
CA SER A 340 44.70 56.88 -3.96
C SER A 340 44.98 56.21 -5.31
N GLY A 341 46.21 55.79 -5.55
CA GLY A 341 46.56 54.88 -6.64
C GLY A 341 46.65 55.45 -8.07
N ARG A 342 46.19 56.68 -8.37
CA ARG A 342 46.44 57.28 -9.69
C ARG A 342 47.91 57.76 -9.78
N LYS A 343 48.81 56.82 -10.11
CA LYS A 343 50.21 57.09 -10.45
C LYS A 343 50.30 58.30 -11.38
N LYS A 344 51.29 59.18 -11.16
CA LYS A 344 51.60 60.29 -12.07
C LYS A 344 52.09 59.70 -13.39
N VAL A 345 51.18 59.45 -14.33
CA VAL A 345 51.53 59.06 -15.70
C VAL A 345 52.46 60.12 -16.29
N SER A 346 53.57 59.67 -16.87
CA SER A 346 54.65 60.53 -17.34
C SER A 346 54.18 61.49 -18.43
N LYS A 347 54.96 62.51 -18.76
CA LYS A 347 54.64 63.40 -19.89
C LYS A 347 54.72 62.60 -21.19
N LEU A 348 55.68 61.69 -21.29
CA LEU A 348 55.82 60.66 -22.32
C LEU A 348 54.57 59.75 -22.48
N ASP A 349 54.00 59.21 -21.39
CA ASP A 349 52.79 58.38 -21.42
C ASP A 349 51.60 59.11 -22.05
N LYS A 350 51.42 60.38 -21.70
CA LYS A 350 50.33 61.21 -22.20
C LYS A 350 50.49 61.46 -23.70
N LEU A 351 51.68 61.89 -24.12
CA LEU A 351 52.01 62.15 -25.53
C LEU A 351 51.91 60.87 -26.36
N THR A 352 52.45 59.74 -25.87
CA THR A 352 52.35 58.43 -26.53
C THR A 352 50.90 57.95 -26.64
N LYS A 353 50.06 58.18 -25.63
CA LYS A 353 48.63 57.85 -25.70
C LYS A 353 47.89 58.75 -26.69
N GLN A 354 48.21 60.03 -26.73
CA GLN A 354 47.67 61.01 -27.69
C GLN A 354 48.08 60.70 -29.13
N ALA A 355 49.32 60.25 -29.36
CA ALA A 355 49.83 59.76 -30.63
C ALA A 355 49.15 58.45 -31.09
N LYS A 356 48.75 57.59 -30.15
CA LYS A 356 47.99 56.35 -30.43
C LYS A 356 46.50 56.62 -30.70
N SER A 357 45.88 57.62 -30.06
CA SER A 357 44.46 57.95 -30.26
C SER A 357 44.18 58.89 -31.43
N SER A 358 45.16 59.67 -31.89
CA SER A 358 45.01 60.61 -33.01
C SER A 358 44.98 59.90 -34.38
N ARG A 359 44.26 60.51 -35.32
CA ARG A 359 44.10 60.06 -36.72
C ARG A 359 44.25 61.26 -37.66
N GLY A 360 44.51 60.99 -38.94
CA GLY A 360 44.75 62.04 -39.94
C GLY A 360 46.08 62.77 -39.73
N SER A 361 46.20 63.98 -40.30
CA SER A 361 47.44 64.78 -40.33
C SER A 361 48.06 64.99 -38.93
N SER A 362 47.22 65.34 -37.94
CA SER A 362 47.63 65.62 -36.56
C SER A 362 48.32 64.46 -35.85
N LYS A 363 48.18 63.22 -36.36
CA LYS A 363 48.89 62.06 -35.81
C LYS A 363 50.41 62.19 -35.96
N ARG A 364 50.90 62.76 -37.07
CA ARG A 364 52.35 62.91 -37.30
C ARG A 364 53.00 63.84 -36.27
N GLY A 365 52.37 64.99 -35.98
CA GLY A 365 52.82 65.91 -34.93
C GLY A 365 52.79 65.26 -33.54
N ALA A 366 51.68 64.62 -33.16
CA ALA A 366 51.61 63.91 -31.88
C ALA A 366 52.65 62.78 -31.75
N GLN A 367 53.04 62.14 -32.86
CA GLN A 367 54.13 61.16 -32.90
C GLN A 367 55.52 61.79 -32.77
N THR A 368 55.79 62.93 -33.43
CA THR A 368 57.07 63.64 -33.26
C THR A 368 57.24 64.14 -31.83
N ASP A 369 56.18 64.70 -31.23
CA ASP A 369 56.22 65.26 -29.87
C ASP A 369 56.45 64.18 -28.80
N ALA A 370 55.94 62.96 -29.04
CA ALA A 370 56.22 61.81 -28.18
C ALA A 370 57.66 61.28 -28.33
N VAL A 371 58.29 61.45 -29.50
CA VAL A 371 59.67 61.00 -29.78
C VAL A 371 60.71 62.04 -29.35
N THR A 372 60.42 63.34 -29.44
CA THR A 372 61.31 64.38 -28.90
C THR A 372 61.37 64.32 -27.38
N GLU A 373 60.24 64.12 -26.69
CA GLU A 373 60.19 63.87 -25.24
C GLU A 373 60.98 62.62 -24.84
N LEU A 374 60.97 61.57 -25.68
CA LEU A 374 61.77 60.35 -25.45
C LEU A 374 63.28 60.64 -25.53
N LEU A 375 63.72 61.41 -26.53
CA LEU A 375 65.14 61.75 -26.72
C LEU A 375 65.67 62.75 -25.67
N LEU A 376 64.80 63.62 -25.13
CA LEU A 376 65.17 64.64 -24.14
C LEU A 376 65.21 64.12 -22.70
N GLY A 377 64.68 62.91 -22.44
CA GLY A 377 64.52 62.34 -21.09
C GLY A 377 63.24 62.87 -20.40
N GLY A 378 62.23 62.02 -20.27
CA GLY A 378 60.86 62.37 -19.83
C GLY A 378 60.47 61.99 -18.41
#